data_AF-A0A9D6E363-F1
#
_entry.id   AF-A0A9D6E363-F1
#
_cell.length_a   1.000
_cell.length_b   1.000
_cell.length_c   1.000
_cell.angle_alpha   90.00
_cell.angle_beta   90.00
_cell.angle_gamma   90.00
#
_symmetry.space_group_name_H-M   'P 1'
#
loop_
_entity.id
_entity.type
_entity.pdbx_description
1 polymer ?
#
loop_
_entity_poly.entity_id
_entity_poly.type
_entity_poly.pdbx_seq_one_letter_code
_entity_poly.pdbx_strand_id
1 'polypeptide(L)'
;KEIPGIMEGTATPDYSRCVDISTSAAQKELMGPGILAICTPVALGFSLGAEALGAFLGGTILCGQLMAVFMSNSGAIWDNGKKKIEEGLFGGKGTECHKAGVVGDTVGDPLKDTAGPALNPLIKVMNLVAILIAPAVIKPDLPMTLRVVVVAVALAGLAFAVAFNNRGSIVDRVQSEAEAA
;
A
#
# COMPACT_ATOMS: atom_id res chain seq x y z
N LYS A 1 11.99 -22.41 -15.48
CA LYS A 1 11.87 -23.60 -16.36
C LYS A 1 12.73 -23.48 -17.61
N GLU A 2 12.90 -22.27 -18.15
CA GLU A 2 13.64 -22.02 -19.41
C GLU A 2 15.16 -22.11 -19.30
N ILE A 3 15.73 -21.92 -18.10
CA ILE A 3 17.17 -22.02 -17.86
C ILE A 3 17.48 -23.46 -17.37
N PRO A 4 18.16 -24.30 -18.19
CA PRO A 4 18.53 -25.66 -17.79
C PRO A 4 19.59 -25.63 -16.67
N GLY A 5 19.58 -26.62 -15.78
CA GLY A 5 20.58 -26.74 -14.72
C GLY A 5 20.24 -26.01 -13.42
N ILE A 6 19.18 -25.20 -13.36
CA ILE A 6 18.81 -24.48 -12.13
C ILE A 6 18.28 -25.44 -11.06
N MET A 7 17.39 -26.37 -11.43
CA MET A 7 16.80 -27.31 -10.46
C MET A 7 17.81 -28.38 -10.03
N GLU A 8 18.78 -28.67 -10.90
CA GLU A 8 19.92 -29.55 -10.64
C GLU A 8 21.04 -28.86 -9.84
N GLY A 9 20.96 -27.54 -9.63
CA GLY A 9 21.95 -26.75 -8.89
C GLY A 9 23.27 -26.51 -9.64
N THR A 10 23.31 -26.79 -10.94
CA THR A 10 24.50 -26.65 -11.80
C THR A 10 24.56 -25.31 -12.54
N ALA A 11 23.47 -24.54 -12.56
CA ALA A 11 23.40 -23.20 -13.13
C ALA A 11 22.92 -22.17 -12.08
N THR A 12 23.42 -20.94 -12.20
CA THR A 12 23.04 -19.82 -11.31
C THR A 12 21.75 -19.14 -11.80
N PRO A 13 20.77 -18.89 -10.91
CA PRO A 13 19.58 -18.11 -11.26
C PRO A 13 19.90 -16.65 -11.64
N ASP A 14 19.07 -16.07 -12.51
CA ASP A 14 19.09 -14.62 -12.76
C ASP A 14 18.33 -13.89 -11.63
N TYR A 15 19.08 -13.46 -10.62
CA TYR A 15 18.54 -12.67 -9.52
C TYR A 15 18.24 -11.22 -9.91
N SER A 16 18.92 -10.67 -10.92
CA SER A 16 18.76 -9.26 -11.32
C SER A 16 17.35 -8.99 -11.77
N ARG A 17 16.80 -9.89 -12.60
CA ARG A 17 15.43 -9.77 -13.10
C ARG A 17 14.39 -9.68 -11.99
N CYS A 18 14.52 -10.48 -10.92
CA CYS A 18 13.61 -10.41 -9.77
C CYS A 18 13.70 -9.06 -9.02
N VAL A 19 14.92 -8.52 -8.89
CA VAL A 19 15.16 -7.21 -8.26
C VAL A 19 14.57 -6.10 -9.12
N ASP A 20 14.75 -6.15 -10.43
CA ASP A 20 14.26 -5.13 -11.36
C ASP A 20 12.73 -5.06 -11.38
N ILE A 21 12.05 -6.22 -11.36
CA ILE A 21 10.58 -6.32 -11.29
C ILE A 21 10.07 -5.70 -9.99
N SER A 22 10.61 -6.14 -8.85
CA SER A 22 10.15 -5.67 -7.53
C SER A 22 10.42 -4.18 -7.32
N THR A 23 11.59 -3.69 -7.74
CA THR A 23 11.96 -2.26 -7.66
C THR A 23 11.05 -1.40 -8.53
N SER A 24 10.84 -1.80 -9.79
CA SER A 24 10.01 -1.05 -10.73
C SER A 24 8.54 -1.01 -10.30
N ALA A 25 8.04 -2.12 -9.77
CA ALA A 25 6.69 -2.18 -9.21
C ALA A 25 6.57 -1.27 -7.99
N ALA A 26 7.44 -1.41 -6.99
CA ALA A 26 7.39 -0.62 -5.76
C ALA A 26 7.40 0.89 -6.04
N GLN A 27 8.26 1.37 -6.95
CA GLN A 27 8.34 2.79 -7.27
C GLN A 27 7.07 3.34 -7.92
N LYS A 28 6.44 2.58 -8.82
CA LYS A 28 5.22 3.02 -9.52
C LYS A 28 4.01 2.95 -8.60
N GLU A 29 3.85 1.86 -7.87
CA GLU A 29 2.66 1.62 -7.04
C GLU A 29 2.61 2.56 -5.81
N LEU A 30 3.76 3.04 -5.32
CA LEU A 30 3.80 4.01 -4.22
C LEU A 30 3.31 5.42 -4.58
N MET A 31 3.29 5.78 -5.87
CA MET A 31 2.86 7.12 -6.30
C MET A 31 1.40 7.40 -5.95
N GLY A 32 0.50 6.44 -6.17
CA GLY A 32 -0.94 6.59 -5.94
C GLY A 32 -1.27 6.94 -4.49
N PRO A 33 -0.88 6.10 -3.51
CA PRO A 33 -1.08 6.38 -2.08
C PRO A 33 -0.44 7.69 -1.63
N GLY A 34 0.75 8.04 -2.14
CA GLY A 34 1.42 9.30 -1.81
C GLY A 34 0.65 10.54 -2.27
N ILE A 35 0.16 10.54 -3.51
CA ILE A 35 -0.67 11.64 -4.04
C ILE A 35 -1.98 11.74 -3.26
N LEU A 36 -2.61 10.61 -2.94
CA LEU A 36 -3.83 10.57 -2.14
C LEU A 36 -3.63 11.20 -0.77
N ALA A 37 -2.52 10.89 -0.09
CA ALA A 37 -2.19 11.42 1.23
C ALA A 37 -2.02 12.95 1.27
N ILE A 38 -1.54 13.53 0.18
CA ILE A 38 -1.30 14.98 0.07
C ILE A 38 -2.54 15.71 -0.43
N CYS A 39 -3.16 15.22 -1.51
CA CYS A 39 -4.27 15.91 -2.15
C CYS A 39 -5.56 15.85 -1.33
N THR A 40 -5.79 14.80 -0.53
CA THR A 40 -7.05 14.67 0.25
C THR A 40 -7.20 15.75 1.32
N PRO A 41 -6.21 15.99 2.22
CA PRO A 41 -6.31 17.09 3.18
C PRO A 41 -6.45 18.47 2.52
N VAL A 42 -5.75 18.70 1.41
CA VAL A 42 -5.82 19.96 0.65
C VAL A 42 -7.22 20.16 0.06
N ALA A 43 -7.77 19.15 -0.61
CA ALA A 43 -9.09 19.21 -1.19
C ALA A 43 -10.15 19.50 -0.12
N LEU A 44 -10.13 18.76 1.00
CA LEU A 44 -11.11 18.93 2.08
C LEU A 44 -10.97 20.27 2.81
N GLY A 45 -9.73 20.66 3.16
CA GLY A 45 -9.47 21.92 3.85
C GLY A 45 -9.93 23.14 3.06
N PHE A 46 -9.56 23.24 1.78
CA PHE A 46 -9.93 24.38 0.95
C PHE A 46 -11.35 24.31 0.39
N SER A 47 -12.05 23.16 0.41
CA SER A 47 -13.45 23.09 0.01
C SER A 47 -14.38 23.26 1.21
N LEU A 48 -14.36 22.31 2.15
CA LEU A 48 -15.30 22.17 3.24
C LEU A 48 -14.88 22.86 4.55
N GLY A 49 -13.62 23.31 4.65
CA GLY A 49 -13.12 24.05 5.80
C GLY A 49 -12.44 23.18 6.87
N ALA A 50 -12.04 23.84 7.96
CA ALA A 50 -11.20 23.24 9.00
C ALA A 50 -11.94 22.18 9.84
N GLU A 51 -13.24 22.36 10.07
CA GLU A 51 -14.07 21.44 10.85
C GLU A 51 -14.23 20.10 10.12
N ALA A 52 -14.54 20.15 8.83
CA ALA A 52 -14.66 18.96 7.99
C ALA A 52 -13.31 18.23 7.84
N LEU A 53 -12.22 18.98 7.68
CA LEU A 53 -10.87 18.42 7.68
C LEU A 53 -10.56 17.74 9.02
N GLY A 54 -10.87 18.38 10.15
CA GLY A 54 -10.68 17.80 11.48
C GLY A 54 -11.45 16.51 11.69
N ALA A 55 -12.73 16.46 11.27
CA ALA A 55 -13.55 15.26 11.32
C ALA A 55 -12.96 14.13 10.45
N PHE A 56 -12.50 14.46 9.24
CA PHE A 56 -11.85 13.51 8.34
C PHE A 56 -10.57 12.92 8.94
N LEU A 57 -9.70 13.74 9.52
CA LEU A 57 -8.47 13.25 10.16
C LEU A 57 -8.77 12.37 11.36
N GLY A 58 -9.73 12.77 12.20
CA GLY A 58 -10.18 11.96 13.35
C GLY A 58 -10.69 10.59 12.91
N GLY A 59 -11.54 10.54 11.88
CA GLY A 59 -12.02 9.28 11.30
C GLY A 59 -10.90 8.44 10.68
N THR A 60 -9.98 9.07 9.96
CA THR A 60 -8.85 8.39 9.32
C THR A 60 -7.91 7.77 10.36
N ILE A 61 -7.63 8.46 11.46
CA ILE A 61 -6.82 7.93 12.56
C ILE A 61 -7.52 6.73 13.20
N LEU A 62 -8.80 6.84 13.57
CA LEU A 62 -9.53 5.77 14.24
C LEU A 62 -9.65 4.51 13.38
N CYS A 63 -10.11 4.67 12.14
CA CYS A 63 -10.28 3.54 11.22
C CYS A 63 -8.92 2.97 10.78
N GLY A 64 -7.97 3.84 10.43
CA GLY A 64 -6.66 3.44 9.94
C GLY A 64 -5.83 2.74 11.01
N GLN A 65 -5.87 3.19 12.26
CA GLN A 65 -5.13 2.55 13.36
C GLN A 65 -5.66 1.14 13.63
N LEU A 66 -6.98 0.96 13.68
CA LEU A 66 -7.58 -0.36 13.89
C LEU A 66 -7.24 -1.32 12.74
N MET A 67 -7.27 -0.83 11.50
CA MET A 67 -6.91 -1.61 10.34
C MET A 67 -5.43 -1.99 10.31
N ALA A 68 -4.54 -1.06 10.67
CA ALA A 68 -3.09 -1.31 10.74
C ALA A 68 -2.76 -2.45 11.72
N VAL A 69 -3.37 -2.42 12.91
CA VAL A 69 -3.19 -3.46 13.93
C VAL A 69 -3.77 -4.78 13.46
N PHE A 70 -4.97 -4.79 12.88
CA PHE A 70 -5.60 -5.99 12.35
C PHE A 70 -4.71 -6.68 11.30
N MET A 71 -4.30 -5.95 10.26
CA MET A 71 -3.47 -6.47 9.17
C MET A 71 -2.13 -7.01 9.67
N SER A 72 -1.45 -6.25 10.54
CA SER A 72 -0.15 -6.64 11.09
C SER A 72 -0.24 -7.90 11.94
N ASN A 73 -1.23 -7.98 12.83
CA ASN A 73 -1.40 -9.11 13.72
C ASN A 73 -1.87 -10.36 12.98
N SER A 74 -2.85 -10.23 12.08
CA SER A 74 -3.36 -11.37 11.30
C SER A 74 -2.27 -12.01 10.46
N GLY A 75 -1.48 -11.22 9.73
CA GLY A 75 -0.36 -11.76 8.95
C GLY A 75 0.73 -12.38 9.82
N ALA A 76 1.07 -11.77 10.97
CA ALA A 76 2.05 -12.35 11.89
C ALA A 76 1.57 -13.68 12.51
N ILE A 77 0.27 -13.81 12.81
CA ILE A 77 -0.31 -15.05 13.33
C ILE A 77 -0.22 -16.15 12.27
N TRP A 78 -0.52 -15.86 11.01
CA TRP A 78 -0.39 -16.84 9.93
C TRP A 78 1.05 -17.29 9.71
N ASP A 79 2.04 -16.38 9.71
CA ASP A 79 3.46 -16.75 9.61
C ASP A 79 3.91 -17.62 10.79
N ASN A 80 3.54 -17.23 12.01
CA ASN A 80 3.88 -17.99 13.21
C ASN A 80 3.21 -19.36 13.23
N GLY A 81 1.96 -19.45 12.75
CA GLY A 81 1.25 -20.71 12.58
C GLY A 81 1.98 -21.65 11.62
N LYS A 82 2.40 -21.13 10.46
CA LYS A 82 3.23 -21.87 9.49
C LYS A 82 4.53 -22.33 10.14
N LYS A 83 5.28 -21.45 10.82
CA LYS A 83 6.54 -21.79 11.49
C LYS A 83 6.36 -22.89 12.53
N LYS A 84 5.27 -22.88 13.32
CA LYS A 84 4.97 -23.95 14.27
C LYS A 84 4.74 -25.30 13.61
N ILE A 85 4.09 -25.32 12.44
CA ILE A 85 3.95 -26.54 11.65
C ILE A 85 5.31 -27.01 11.14
N GLU A 86 6.15 -26.09 10.65
CA GLU A 86 7.51 -26.40 10.20
C GLU A 86 8.42 -26.96 11.30
N GLU A 87 8.20 -26.57 12.56
CA GLU A 87 8.87 -27.11 13.75
C GLU A 87 8.40 -28.53 14.15
N GLY A 88 7.38 -29.07 13.47
CA GLY A 88 6.91 -30.46 13.66
C GLY A 88 5.50 -30.59 14.21
N LEU A 89 4.82 -29.48 14.53
CA LEU A 89 3.40 -29.50 14.88
C LEU A 89 2.59 -29.98 13.65
N PHE A 90 1.61 -30.85 13.84
CA PHE A 90 0.78 -31.40 12.75
C PHE A 90 1.58 -32.09 11.62
N GLY A 91 2.74 -32.68 11.94
CA GLY A 91 3.47 -33.57 11.03
C GLY A 91 4.56 -32.92 10.19
N GLY A 92 4.82 -31.62 10.34
CA GLY A 92 6.00 -31.00 9.73
C GLY A 92 5.82 -30.56 8.27
N LYS A 93 6.95 -30.22 7.65
CA LYS A 93 7.03 -29.73 6.26
C LYS A 93 6.52 -30.75 5.24
N GLY A 94 5.83 -30.27 4.22
CA GLY A 94 5.32 -31.10 3.12
C GLY A 94 3.95 -31.76 3.37
N THR A 95 3.40 -31.63 4.58
CA THR A 95 2.03 -32.06 4.91
C THR A 95 0.97 -31.12 4.31
N GLU A 96 -0.28 -31.58 4.24
CA GLU A 96 -1.41 -30.72 3.84
C GLU A 96 -1.61 -29.55 4.82
N CYS A 97 -1.36 -29.75 6.12
CA CYS A 97 -1.36 -28.68 7.11
C CYS A 97 -0.27 -27.64 6.81
N HIS A 98 0.93 -28.05 6.41
CA HIS A 98 2.01 -27.14 6.02
C HIS A 98 1.63 -26.33 4.78
N LYS A 99 1.08 -26.97 3.75
CA LYS A 99 0.59 -26.26 2.55
C LYS A 99 -0.48 -25.23 2.89
N ALA A 100 -1.44 -25.58 3.75
CA ALA A 100 -2.46 -24.63 4.21
C ALA A 100 -1.85 -23.46 5.00
N GLY A 101 -0.84 -23.72 5.84
CA GLY A 101 -0.08 -22.68 6.55
C GLY A 101 0.66 -21.74 5.61
N VAL A 102 1.27 -22.27 4.54
CA VAL A 102 1.93 -21.47 3.50
C VAL A 102 0.93 -20.58 2.76
N VAL A 103 -0.27 -21.09 2.45
CA VAL A 103 -1.33 -20.26 1.86
C VAL A 103 -1.75 -19.13 2.82
N GLY A 104 -1.91 -19.41 4.10
CA GLY A 104 -2.20 -18.37 5.11
C GLY A 104 -1.12 -17.30 5.19
N ASP A 105 0.16 -17.70 5.18
CA ASP A 105 1.29 -16.77 5.24
C ASP A 105 1.40 -15.89 3.98
N THR A 106 1.22 -16.48 2.79
CA THR A 106 1.24 -15.72 1.53
C THR A 106 0.10 -14.70 1.41
N VAL A 107 -1.06 -14.97 2.01
CA VAL A 107 -2.14 -13.98 2.16
C VAL A 107 -1.77 -12.91 3.20
N GLY A 108 -1.04 -13.30 4.25
CA GLY A 108 -0.59 -12.44 5.34
C GLY A 108 0.58 -11.51 4.99
N ASP A 109 1.44 -11.88 4.04
CA ASP A 109 2.65 -11.12 3.69
C ASP A 109 2.33 -9.69 3.22
N PRO A 110 1.41 -9.45 2.25
CA PRO A 110 1.05 -8.08 1.87
C PRO A 110 0.40 -7.29 3.02
N LEU A 111 -0.27 -7.97 3.95
CA LEU A 111 -0.93 -7.33 5.08
C LEU A 111 0.08 -6.89 6.13
N LYS A 112 0.98 -7.76 6.56
CA LYS A 112 1.91 -7.50 7.67
C LYS A 112 3.15 -6.70 7.25
N ASP A 113 3.60 -6.84 5.99
CA ASP A 113 4.86 -6.23 5.55
C ASP A 113 4.66 -4.99 4.67
N THR A 114 3.46 -4.81 4.08
CA THR A 114 3.18 -3.68 3.19
C THR A 114 2.04 -2.81 3.72
N ALA A 115 0.79 -3.29 3.65
CA ALA A 115 -0.39 -2.46 3.90
C ALA A 115 -0.51 -2.02 5.37
N GLY A 116 -0.41 -2.96 6.31
CA GLY A 116 -0.56 -2.70 7.75
C GLY A 116 0.43 -1.65 8.26
N PRO A 117 1.76 -1.86 8.10
CA PRO A 117 2.75 -0.87 8.51
C PRO A 117 2.64 0.46 7.75
N ALA A 118 2.24 0.46 6.48
CA ALA A 118 2.14 1.68 5.66
C ALA A 118 1.02 2.64 6.08
N LEU A 119 -0.02 2.15 6.77
CA LEU A 119 -1.11 3.02 7.23
C LEU A 119 -0.64 4.07 8.25
N ASN A 120 0.31 3.72 9.13
CA ASN A 120 0.82 4.66 10.13
C ASN A 120 1.55 5.89 9.53
N PRO A 121 2.55 5.73 8.63
CA PRO A 121 3.15 6.87 7.95
C PRO A 121 2.17 7.61 7.04
N LEU A 122 1.21 6.92 6.42
CA LEU A 122 0.17 7.55 5.60
C LEU A 122 -0.66 8.56 6.42
N ILE A 123 -1.16 8.12 7.58
CA ILE A 123 -1.90 8.97 8.53
C ILE A 123 -1.03 10.16 8.97
N LYS A 124 0.25 9.90 9.25
CA LYS A 124 1.19 10.94 9.70
C LYS A 124 1.42 12.00 8.63
N VAL A 125 1.55 11.60 7.36
CA VAL A 125 1.66 12.53 6.23
C VAL A 125 0.39 13.36 6.08
N MET A 126 -0.79 12.73 6.10
CA MET A 126 -2.07 13.45 6.02
C MET A 126 -2.22 14.50 7.12
N ASN A 127 -1.89 14.13 8.36
CA ASN A 127 -1.93 15.05 9.51
C ASN A 127 -0.93 16.19 9.36
N LEU A 128 0.30 15.90 8.93
CA LEU A 128 1.33 16.90 8.70
C LEU A 128 0.88 17.91 7.63
N VAL A 129 0.40 17.43 6.49
CA VAL A 129 -0.11 18.29 5.41
C VAL A 129 -1.24 19.17 5.92
N ALA A 130 -2.21 18.59 6.64
CA ALA A 130 -3.33 19.33 7.21
C ALA A 130 -2.88 20.49 8.12
N ILE A 131 -1.90 20.25 9.00
CA ILE A 131 -1.35 21.27 9.88
C ILE A 131 -0.63 22.36 9.09
N LEU A 132 0.14 21.99 8.06
CA LEU A 132 0.85 22.97 7.23
C LEU A 132 -0.10 23.91 6.47
N ILE A 133 -1.24 23.40 6.00
CA ILE A 133 -2.21 24.21 5.25
C ILE A 133 -3.22 24.94 6.14
N ALA A 134 -3.35 24.57 7.41
CA ALA A 134 -4.38 25.12 8.30
C ALA A 134 -4.40 26.66 8.36
N PRO A 135 -3.26 27.38 8.45
CA PRO A 135 -3.27 28.84 8.43
C PRO A 135 -3.84 29.42 7.14
N ALA A 136 -3.59 28.78 6.00
CA ALA A 136 -4.10 29.21 4.70
C ALA A 136 -5.58 28.88 4.51
N VAL A 137 -6.06 27.79 5.12
CA VAL A 137 -7.47 27.37 5.10
C VAL A 137 -8.35 28.29 5.94
N ILE A 138 -7.88 28.74 7.10
CA ILE A 138 -8.66 29.56 8.05
C ILE A 138 -8.61 31.06 7.67
N LYS A 139 -7.66 31.48 6.84
CA LYS A 139 -7.50 32.89 6.47
C LYS A 139 -8.71 33.39 5.65
N PRO A 140 -9.43 34.42 6.13
CA PRO A 140 -10.66 34.90 5.47
C PRO A 140 -10.40 35.64 4.15
N ASP A 141 -9.18 36.17 3.95
CA ASP A 141 -8.86 37.05 2.82
C ASP A 141 -8.35 36.33 1.57
N LEU A 142 -8.42 35.00 1.52
CA LEU A 142 -7.93 34.26 0.36
C LEU A 142 -8.87 34.48 -0.84
N PRO A 143 -8.37 34.95 -2.01
CA PRO A 143 -9.22 35.16 -3.17
C PRO A 143 -9.98 33.90 -3.55
N MET A 144 -11.28 34.01 -3.80
CA MET A 144 -12.13 32.88 -4.17
C MET A 144 -11.57 32.11 -5.38
N THR A 145 -11.03 32.83 -6.36
CA THR A 145 -10.35 32.24 -7.53
C THR A 145 -9.20 31.33 -7.11
N LEU A 146 -8.35 31.76 -6.19
CA LEU A 146 -7.21 30.97 -5.73
C LEU A 146 -7.68 29.72 -4.98
N ARG A 147 -8.72 29.85 -4.14
CA ARG A 147 -9.33 28.73 -3.43
C ARG A 147 -9.89 27.68 -4.38
N VAL A 148 -10.63 28.10 -5.40
CA VAL A 148 -11.18 27.20 -6.43
C VAL A 148 -10.08 26.53 -7.24
N VAL A 149 -9.03 27.25 -7.62
CA VAL A 149 -7.88 26.68 -8.35
C VAL A 149 -7.17 25.62 -7.51
N VAL A 150 -6.90 25.88 -6.23
CA VAL A 150 -6.26 24.91 -5.33
C VAL A 150 -7.10 23.63 -5.20
N VAL A 151 -8.42 23.78 -5.00
CA VAL A 151 -9.33 22.64 -4.94
C VAL A 151 -9.35 21.87 -6.26
N ALA A 152 -9.43 22.56 -7.41
CA ALA A 152 -9.43 21.93 -8.72
C ALA A 152 -8.14 21.12 -8.98
N VAL A 153 -6.98 21.67 -8.61
CA VAL A 153 -5.70 20.97 -8.73
C VAL A 153 -5.65 19.75 -7.80
N ALA A 154 -6.11 19.89 -6.56
CA ALA A 154 -6.15 18.77 -5.62
C ALA A 154 -7.09 17.65 -6.10
N LEU A 155 -8.27 17.99 -6.62
CA LEU A 155 -9.21 17.04 -7.20
C LEU A 155 -8.66 16.38 -8.47
N ALA A 156 -7.95 17.12 -9.32
CA ALA A 156 -7.26 16.56 -10.49
C ALA A 156 -6.17 15.56 -10.07
N GLY A 157 -5.41 15.88 -9.00
CA GLY A 157 -4.43 14.97 -8.39
C GLY A 157 -5.08 13.69 -7.86
N LEU A 158 -6.22 13.79 -7.18
CA LEU A 158 -6.98 12.64 -6.71
C LEU A 158 -7.53 11.80 -7.87
N ALA A 159 -8.11 12.44 -8.89
CA ALA A 159 -8.60 11.75 -10.07
C ALA A 159 -7.46 11.03 -10.80
N PHE A 160 -6.29 11.67 -10.91
CA PHE A 160 -5.09 11.04 -11.44
C PHE A 160 -4.65 9.85 -10.60
N ALA A 161 -4.59 9.96 -9.27
CA ALA A 161 -4.20 8.86 -8.39
C ALA A 161 -5.12 7.64 -8.55
N VAL A 162 -6.44 7.87 -8.59
CA VAL A 162 -7.43 6.80 -8.79
C VAL A 162 -7.32 6.19 -10.19
N ALA A 163 -7.23 7.03 -11.24
CA ALA A 163 -7.11 6.55 -12.61
C ALA A 163 -5.80 5.81 -12.87
N PHE A 164 -4.71 6.22 -12.22
CA PHE A 164 -3.41 5.57 -12.30
C PHE A 164 -3.44 4.21 -11.60
N ASN A 165 -4.07 4.12 -10.43
CA ASN A 165 -4.21 2.88 -9.67
C ASN A 165 -5.09 1.84 -10.39
N ASN A 166 -6.05 2.28 -11.21
CA ASN A 166 -6.96 1.38 -11.93
C ASN A 166 -6.38 0.81 -13.25
N ARG A 167 -5.13 1.11 -13.61
CA ARG A 167 -4.52 0.69 -14.91
C ARG A 167 -3.86 -0.70 -14.92
N GLY A 168 -4.05 -1.48 -13.86
CA GLY A 168 -3.46 -2.82 -13.67
C GLY A 168 -2.00 -2.73 -13.24
N SER A 169 -1.57 -3.64 -12.37
CA SER A 169 -0.23 -3.62 -11.78
C SER A 169 0.81 -4.09 -12.79
N ILE A 170 2.09 -3.75 -12.54
CA ILE A 170 3.21 -4.38 -13.26
C ILE A 170 3.17 -5.90 -13.14
N VAL A 171 2.72 -6.43 -12.00
CA VAL A 171 2.65 -7.87 -11.77
C VAL A 171 1.64 -8.51 -12.73
N ASP A 172 0.51 -7.86 -12.97
CA ASP A 172 -0.50 -8.37 -13.92
C ASP A 172 0.06 -8.45 -15.34
N ARG A 173 0.85 -7.44 -15.73
CA ARG A 173 1.51 -7.41 -17.05
C ARG A 173 2.59 -8.46 -17.16
N VAL A 174 3.47 -8.55 -16.17
CA VAL A 174 4.57 -9.54 -16.14
C VAL A 174 3.99 -10.96 -16.08
N GLN A 175 2.91 -11.18 -15.35
CA GLN A 175 2.24 -12.47 -15.29
C GLN A 175 1.55 -12.81 -16.62
N SER A 176 0.91 -11.84 -17.28
CA SER A 176 0.35 -12.05 -18.61
C SER A 176 1.43 -12.34 -19.67
N GLU A 177 2.60 -11.71 -19.58
CA GLU A 177 3.74 -11.97 -20.45
C GLU A 177 4.36 -13.35 -20.18
N ALA A 178 4.42 -13.77 -18.91
CA ALA A 178 4.90 -15.08 -18.50
C ALA A 178 3.93 -16.22 -18.85
N GLU A 179 2.61 -15.96 -18.86
CA GLU A 179 1.60 -16.93 -19.33
C GLU A 179 1.54 -17.03 -20.86
N ALA A 180 2.01 -16.00 -21.57
CA ALA A 180 2.07 -15.95 -23.04
C ALA A 180 3.37 -16.56 -23.62
N ALA A 181 4.38 -16.82 -22.79
CA ALA A 181 5.68 -17.42 -23.16
C ALA A 181 5.71 -18.93 -22.90
#